data_AF-A0AAD7B3J1-F1
#
_entry.id   AF-A0AAD7B3J1-F1
#
_cell.length_a   1.000
_cell.length_b   1.000
_cell.length_c   1.000
_cell.angle_alpha   90.00
_cell.angle_beta   90.00
_cell.angle_gamma   90.00
#
_symmetry.space_group_name_H-M   'P 1'
#
loop_
_entity.id
_entity.type
_entity.pdbx_description
1 polymer ?
#
loop_
_entity_poly.entity_id
_entity_poly.type
_entity_poly.pdbx_seq_one_letter_code
_entity_poly.pdbx_strand_id
1 'polypeptide(L)'
;MPTQAAEILSLCPAIKNLVCWVQQEDRPELPPLIRALPPHRLSIEHGHFSNIVVPDSDAPTLFPDLTHLELIFWNVAEDGLQLTQRLVQDLRKLPRLTHLILSESVRRARIEPIISALPNLAVVVVATDMEEDLPDNLARVVVPTSSAEYKQDHWEIYHSEEDNLWVRAERIIAAREASTAAEESEV
;
A
#
# COMPACT_ATOMS: atom_id res chain seq x y z
N MET A 1 -3.16 -29.93 -10.32
CA MET A 1 -3.86 -29.84 -9.02
C MET A 1 -3.82 -28.39 -8.61
N PRO A 2 -4.93 -27.78 -8.17
CA PRO A 2 -4.87 -26.46 -7.57
C PRO A 2 -3.93 -26.51 -6.36
N THR A 3 -3.18 -25.45 -6.14
CA THR A 3 -2.37 -25.33 -4.92
C THR A 3 -3.31 -25.10 -3.74
N GLN A 4 -2.91 -25.48 -2.52
CA GLN A 4 -3.75 -25.29 -1.32
C GLN A 4 -4.22 -23.84 -1.16
N ALA A 5 -3.39 -22.86 -1.54
CA ALA A 5 -3.78 -21.45 -1.55
C ALA A 5 -4.95 -21.16 -2.51
N ALA A 6 -4.94 -21.74 -3.71
CA ALA A 6 -6.03 -21.57 -4.67
C ALA A 6 -7.35 -22.17 -4.15
N GLU A 7 -7.28 -23.33 -3.50
CA GLU A 7 -8.45 -23.95 -2.85
C GLU A 7 -8.99 -23.04 -1.75
N ILE A 8 -8.13 -22.54 -0.86
CA ILE A 8 -8.52 -21.63 0.23
C ILE A 8 -9.20 -20.37 -0.30
N LEU A 9 -8.61 -19.70 -1.30
CA LEU A 9 -9.19 -18.47 -1.86
C LEU A 9 -10.54 -18.75 -2.55
N SER A 10 -10.70 -19.91 -3.18
CA SER A 10 -11.97 -20.30 -3.82
C SER A 10 -13.10 -20.57 -2.81
N LEU A 11 -12.75 -21.04 -1.61
CA LEU A 11 -13.71 -21.33 -0.53
C LEU A 11 -14.12 -20.08 0.25
N CYS A 12 -13.37 -18.99 0.10
CA CYS A 12 -13.54 -17.78 0.88
C CYS A 12 -13.82 -16.55 -0.01
N PRO A 13 -14.92 -16.54 -0.80
CA PRO A 13 -15.20 -15.48 -1.78
C PRO A 13 -15.49 -14.11 -1.14
N ALA A 14 -15.79 -14.07 0.16
CA ALA A 14 -16.12 -12.87 0.90
C ALA A 14 -14.93 -12.27 1.66
N ILE A 15 -13.69 -12.71 1.39
CA ILE A 15 -12.49 -12.15 2.04
C ILE A 15 -12.44 -10.63 1.84
N LYS A 16 -12.43 -9.90 2.98
CA LYS A 16 -12.31 -8.44 3.03
C LYS A 16 -10.89 -7.99 3.32
N ASN A 17 -10.13 -8.77 4.07
CA ASN A 17 -8.76 -8.45 4.44
C ASN A 17 -7.88 -9.60 3.96
N LEU A 18 -7.00 -9.33 3.00
CA LEU A 18 -6.09 -10.33 2.45
C LEU A 18 -4.64 -9.88 2.62
N VAL A 19 -3.84 -10.76 3.20
CA VAL A 19 -2.38 -10.64 3.25
C VAL A 19 -1.79 -11.78 2.42
N CYS A 20 -1.02 -11.43 1.39
CA CYS A 20 -0.46 -12.35 0.42
C CYS A 20 1.04 -12.06 0.24
N TRP A 21 1.83 -12.50 1.22
CA TRP A 21 3.27 -12.28 1.30
C TRP A 21 4.05 -13.48 0.76
N VAL A 22 3.82 -13.78 -0.51
CA VAL A 22 4.55 -14.79 -1.26
C VAL A 22 5.20 -14.10 -2.45
N GLN A 23 6.39 -14.54 -2.84
CA GLN A 23 7.07 -13.99 -4.00
C GLN A 23 6.33 -14.41 -5.28
N GLN A 24 6.29 -13.50 -6.26
CA GLN A 24 5.60 -13.76 -7.53
C GLN A 24 6.03 -15.07 -8.18
N GLU A 25 7.34 -15.32 -8.14
CA GLU A 25 8.00 -16.45 -8.78
C GLU A 25 7.55 -17.79 -8.19
N ASP A 26 7.20 -17.81 -6.90
CA ASP A 26 6.75 -19.01 -6.21
C ASP A 26 5.28 -19.36 -6.51
N ARG A 27 4.46 -18.35 -6.82
CA ARG A 27 3.00 -18.46 -6.87
C ARG A 27 2.33 -17.70 -8.03
N PRO A 28 2.77 -17.89 -9.29
CA PRO A 28 2.26 -17.13 -10.44
C PRO A 28 0.75 -17.31 -10.70
N GLU A 29 0.10 -18.31 -10.09
CA GLU A 29 -1.33 -18.58 -10.19
C GLU A 29 -2.23 -17.64 -9.36
N LEU A 30 -1.68 -16.89 -8.41
CA LEU A 30 -2.47 -16.08 -7.46
C LEU A 30 -3.14 -14.83 -8.05
N PRO A 31 -2.53 -14.05 -8.96
CA PRO A 31 -3.14 -12.84 -9.50
C PRO A 31 -4.60 -13.00 -10.00
N PRO A 32 -4.94 -13.98 -10.86
CA PRO A 32 -6.33 -14.14 -11.30
C PRO A 32 -7.29 -14.52 -10.16
N LEU A 33 -6.82 -15.24 -9.15
CA LEU A 33 -7.63 -15.63 -8.00
C LEU A 33 -7.91 -14.43 -7.09
N ILE A 34 -6.87 -13.64 -6.79
CA ILE A 34 -6.99 -12.43 -5.99
C ILE A 34 -7.89 -11.41 -6.70
N ARG A 35 -7.77 -11.27 -8.02
CA ARG A 35 -8.62 -10.39 -8.83
C ARG A 35 -10.12 -10.69 -8.70
N ALA A 36 -10.50 -11.94 -8.43
CA ALA A 36 -11.89 -12.34 -8.28
C ALA A 36 -12.47 -12.02 -6.88
N LEU A 37 -11.63 -11.61 -5.92
CA LEU A 37 -12.06 -11.28 -4.57
C LEU A 37 -12.49 -9.81 -4.45
N PRO A 38 -13.32 -9.45 -3.45
CA PRO A 38 -13.71 -8.09 -3.15
C PRO A 38 -12.99 -7.53 -1.89
N PRO A 39 -11.63 -7.45 -1.86
CA PRO A 39 -10.90 -6.99 -0.69
C PRO A 39 -11.19 -5.53 -0.41
N HIS A 40 -11.29 -5.21 0.88
CA HIS A 40 -11.29 -3.85 1.43
C HIS A 40 -9.87 -3.44 1.87
N ARG A 41 -9.09 -4.42 2.35
CA ARG A 41 -7.67 -4.29 2.69
C ARG A 41 -6.87 -5.38 1.98
N LEU A 42 -5.82 -4.98 1.29
CA LEU A 42 -4.93 -5.88 0.57
C LEU A 42 -3.47 -5.55 0.90
N SER A 43 -2.73 -6.55 1.34
CA SER A 43 -1.28 -6.49 1.47
C SER A 43 -0.68 -7.56 0.57
N ILE A 44 0.14 -7.15 -0.40
CA ILE A 44 0.59 -8.04 -1.48
C ILE A 44 1.96 -7.60 -2.01
N GLU A 45 2.72 -8.55 -2.53
CA GLU A 45 3.94 -8.24 -3.28
C GLU A 45 3.61 -7.45 -4.56
N HIS A 46 4.46 -6.47 -4.86
CA HIS A 46 4.31 -5.59 -6.02
C HIS A 46 4.22 -6.34 -7.36
N GLY A 47 5.00 -7.41 -7.54
CA GLY A 47 4.99 -8.22 -8.77
C GLY A 47 3.62 -8.86 -9.02
N HIS A 48 3.05 -9.49 -7.99
CA HIS A 48 1.67 -9.95 -8.03
C HIS A 48 0.67 -8.84 -8.35
N PHE A 49 0.74 -7.68 -7.68
CA PHE A 49 -0.16 -6.55 -7.95
C PHE A 49 -0.09 -6.08 -9.41
N SER A 50 1.12 -5.94 -9.94
CA SER A 50 1.35 -5.57 -11.36
C SER A 50 0.75 -6.57 -12.34
N ASN A 51 0.69 -7.86 -11.99
CA ASN A 51 0.07 -8.88 -12.83
C ASN A 51 -1.45 -8.94 -12.68
N ILE A 52 -1.99 -8.55 -11.52
CA ILE A 52 -3.43 -8.36 -11.35
C ILE A 52 -3.90 -7.23 -12.26
N VAL A 53 -3.11 -6.15 -12.32
CA VAL A 53 -3.41 -4.97 -13.13
C VAL A 53 -2.99 -5.22 -14.57
N VAL A 54 -3.87 -5.88 -15.33
CA VAL A 54 -3.62 -6.15 -16.76
C VAL A 54 -3.42 -4.83 -17.51
N PRO A 55 -2.29 -4.64 -18.23
CA PRO A 55 -1.93 -3.38 -18.91
C PRO A 55 -2.95 -2.92 -19.96
N ASP A 56 -3.57 -3.86 -20.68
CA ASP A 56 -4.45 -3.57 -21.82
C ASP A 56 -5.94 -3.70 -21.50
N SER A 57 -6.28 -3.81 -20.21
CA SER A 57 -7.66 -3.91 -19.78
C SER A 57 -8.23 -2.51 -19.62
N ASP A 58 -9.08 -2.10 -20.56
CA ASP A 58 -9.99 -0.94 -20.44
C ASP A 58 -10.95 -1.04 -19.24
N ALA A 59 -10.88 -2.11 -18.43
CA ALA A 59 -11.65 -2.23 -17.20
C ALA A 59 -11.35 -1.01 -16.31
N PRO A 60 -12.34 -0.13 -16.11
CA PRO A 60 -12.11 1.20 -15.54
C PRO A 60 -11.85 1.14 -14.04
N THR A 61 -12.07 -0.02 -13.40
CA THR A 61 -12.04 -0.15 -11.95
C THR A 61 -11.52 -1.51 -11.54
N LEU A 62 -10.44 -1.50 -10.76
CA LEU A 62 -9.91 -2.64 -10.04
C LEU A 62 -10.33 -2.51 -8.58
N PHE A 63 -10.76 -3.61 -7.96
CA PHE A 63 -11.17 -3.68 -6.55
C PHE A 63 -11.99 -2.45 -6.07
N PRO A 64 -13.27 -2.34 -6.44
CA PRO A 64 -14.07 -1.13 -6.23
C PRO A 64 -14.23 -0.71 -4.75
N ASP A 65 -14.05 -1.65 -3.82
CA ASP A 65 -14.17 -1.41 -2.38
C ASP A 65 -12.81 -1.34 -1.66
N LEU A 66 -11.69 -1.46 -2.37
CA LEU A 66 -10.37 -1.42 -1.75
C LEU A 66 -10.04 -0.02 -1.26
N THR A 67 -9.75 0.08 0.04
CA THR A 67 -9.41 1.33 0.72
C THR A 67 -7.97 1.36 1.22
N HIS A 68 -7.42 0.18 1.55
CA HIS A 68 -6.05 0.03 2.07
C HIS A 68 -5.26 -0.91 1.18
N LEU A 69 -4.12 -0.44 0.68
CA LEU A 69 -3.18 -1.22 -0.11
C LEU A 69 -1.78 -1.14 0.50
N GLU A 70 -1.20 -2.27 0.84
CA GLU A 70 0.22 -2.40 1.15
C GLU A 70 0.92 -3.13 0.02
N LEU A 71 1.95 -2.50 -0.55
CA LEU A 71 2.84 -3.10 -1.51
C LEU A 71 4.15 -3.46 -0.81
N ILE A 72 4.45 -4.75 -0.72
CA ILE A 72 5.71 -5.26 -0.18
C ILE A 72 6.69 -5.63 -1.29
N PHE A 73 7.97 -5.76 -0.92
CA PHE A 73 9.07 -6.08 -1.84
C PHE A 73 9.12 -5.15 -3.06
N TRP A 74 8.93 -3.85 -2.81
CA TRP A 74 9.02 -2.82 -3.84
C TRP A 74 10.50 -2.55 -4.19
N ASN A 75 11.13 -3.46 -4.95
CA ASN A 75 12.51 -3.30 -5.37
C ASN A 75 12.60 -2.51 -6.69
N VAL A 76 13.06 -1.27 -6.61
CA VAL A 76 13.19 -0.39 -7.77
C VAL A 76 14.63 0.11 -7.89
N ALA A 77 15.56 -0.84 -7.99
CA ALA A 77 16.99 -0.54 -8.09
C ALA A 77 17.40 0.06 -9.45
N GLU A 78 16.75 -0.30 -10.58
CA GLU A 78 17.27 0.09 -11.92
C GLU A 78 16.30 0.90 -12.81
N ASP A 79 14.97 0.76 -12.71
CA ASP A 79 13.99 1.44 -13.59
C ASP A 79 13.03 2.42 -12.86
N GLY A 80 13.60 3.17 -11.92
CA GLY A 80 12.95 4.11 -10.99
C GLY A 80 11.67 4.80 -11.44
N LEU A 81 11.79 5.62 -12.48
CA LEU A 81 10.74 6.56 -12.85
C LEU A 81 9.62 5.89 -13.65
N GLN A 82 9.95 4.98 -14.56
CA GLN A 82 8.96 4.27 -15.38
C GLN A 82 8.10 3.36 -14.51
N LEU A 83 8.71 2.64 -13.56
CA LEU A 83 7.99 1.82 -12.59
C LEU A 83 7.07 2.66 -11.70
N THR A 84 7.55 3.82 -11.25
CA THR A 84 6.72 4.76 -10.48
C THR A 84 5.53 5.26 -11.30
N GLN A 85 5.74 5.63 -12.57
CA GLN A 85 4.66 6.08 -13.46
C GLN A 85 3.63 4.98 -13.73
N ARG A 86 4.07 3.74 -13.95
CA ARG A 86 3.18 2.59 -14.14
C ARG A 86 2.36 2.32 -12.88
N LEU A 87 3.00 2.30 -11.71
CA LEU A 87 2.28 2.17 -10.45
C LEU A 87 1.24 3.28 -10.29
N VAL A 88 1.58 4.53 -10.59
CA VAL A 88 0.60 5.64 -10.54
C VAL A 88 -0.61 5.35 -11.43
N GLN A 89 -0.40 4.84 -12.64
CA GLN A 89 -1.51 4.44 -13.53
C GLN A 89 -2.34 3.30 -12.95
N ASP A 90 -1.70 2.33 -12.33
CA ASP A 90 -2.36 1.17 -11.74
C ASP A 90 -3.15 1.55 -10.47
N LEU A 91 -2.60 2.39 -9.61
CA LEU A 91 -3.27 2.90 -8.42
C LEU A 91 -4.49 3.78 -8.76
N ARG A 92 -4.49 4.50 -9.88
CA ARG A 92 -5.66 5.26 -10.35
C ARG A 92 -6.87 4.39 -10.67
N LYS A 93 -6.67 3.08 -10.89
CA LYS A 93 -7.77 2.12 -11.10
C LYS A 93 -8.47 1.74 -9.78
N LEU A 94 -7.98 2.21 -8.63
CA LEU A 94 -8.51 1.94 -7.29
C LEU A 94 -9.28 3.18 -6.75
N PRO A 95 -10.57 3.34 -7.07
CA PRO A 95 -11.28 4.61 -6.88
C PRO A 95 -11.49 5.00 -5.40
N ARG A 96 -11.45 4.02 -4.50
CA ARG A 96 -11.65 4.20 -3.06
C ARG A 96 -10.36 4.11 -2.24
N LEU A 97 -9.21 4.03 -2.90
CA LEU A 97 -7.93 3.95 -2.20
C LEU A 97 -7.68 5.23 -1.41
N THR A 98 -7.56 5.09 -0.09
CA THR A 98 -7.26 6.19 0.83
C THR A 98 -5.97 5.96 1.62
N HIS A 99 -5.53 4.70 1.74
CA HIS A 99 -4.37 4.29 2.52
C HIS A 99 -3.41 3.48 1.68
N LEU A 100 -2.15 3.90 1.63
CA LEU A 100 -1.08 3.24 0.88
C LEU A 100 0.13 3.01 1.78
N ILE A 101 0.58 1.77 1.95
CA ILE A 101 1.92 1.45 2.48
C ILE A 101 2.80 1.03 1.30
N LEU A 102 3.97 1.65 1.19
CA LEU A 102 5.03 1.22 0.30
C LEU A 102 6.19 0.73 1.15
N SER A 103 6.53 -0.55 0.99
CA SER A 103 7.49 -1.23 1.86
C SER A 103 8.79 -1.50 1.14
N GLU A 104 9.89 -1.19 1.83
CA GLU A 104 11.28 -1.39 1.46
C GLU A 104 11.78 -0.47 0.32
N SER A 105 12.97 0.13 0.51
CA SER A 105 13.77 0.78 -0.54
C SER A 105 13.07 1.85 -1.42
N VAL A 106 12.03 2.51 -0.90
CA VAL A 106 11.34 3.61 -1.60
C VAL A 106 12.10 4.91 -1.36
N ARG A 107 12.69 5.47 -2.43
CA ARG A 107 13.32 6.80 -2.38
C ARG A 107 12.30 7.93 -2.42
N ARG A 108 12.60 9.05 -1.74
CA ARG A 108 11.79 10.28 -1.69
C ARG A 108 11.24 10.74 -3.04
N ALA A 109 12.12 10.83 -4.06
CA ALA A 109 11.78 11.35 -5.39
C ALA A 109 10.67 10.56 -6.11
N ARG A 110 10.27 9.40 -5.58
CA ARG A 110 9.25 8.52 -6.17
C ARG A 110 7.89 8.62 -5.49
N ILE A 111 7.80 9.24 -4.31
CA ILE A 111 6.57 9.36 -3.54
C ILE A 111 5.75 10.58 -3.97
N GLU A 112 6.41 11.70 -4.27
CA GLU A 112 5.73 12.94 -4.69
C GLU A 112 4.82 12.74 -5.92
N PRO A 113 5.24 12.01 -6.98
CA PRO A 113 4.36 11.72 -8.12
C PRO A 113 3.12 10.90 -7.74
N ILE A 114 3.25 9.98 -6.77
CA ILE A 114 2.15 9.13 -6.30
C ILE A 114 1.10 9.98 -5.58
N ILE A 115 1.53 10.80 -4.63
CA ILE A 115 0.65 11.68 -3.86
C ILE A 115 -0.02 12.70 -4.77
N SER A 116 0.74 13.33 -5.66
CA SER A 116 0.22 14.31 -6.60
C SER A 116 -0.83 13.73 -7.54
N ALA A 117 -0.68 12.45 -7.91
CA ALA A 117 -1.59 11.77 -8.83
C ALA A 117 -2.83 11.17 -8.17
N LEU A 118 -2.83 11.03 -6.84
CA LEU A 118 -3.86 10.32 -6.08
C LEU A 118 -4.37 11.22 -4.94
N PRO A 119 -5.19 12.24 -5.24
CA PRO A 119 -5.60 13.26 -4.27
C PRO A 119 -6.46 12.71 -3.12
N ASN A 120 -7.06 11.53 -3.30
CA ASN A 120 -7.88 10.85 -2.29
C ASN A 120 -7.05 10.10 -1.24
N LEU A 121 -5.74 9.94 -1.44
CA LEU A 121 -4.88 9.35 -0.42
C LEU A 121 -4.86 10.25 0.81
N ALA A 122 -5.36 9.71 1.92
CA ALA A 122 -5.33 10.33 3.24
C ALA A 122 -4.03 9.98 3.97
N VAL A 123 -3.55 8.74 3.78
CA VAL A 123 -2.38 8.20 4.47
C VAL A 123 -1.45 7.53 3.47
N VAL A 124 -0.18 7.92 3.51
CA VAL A 124 0.90 7.24 2.82
C VAL A 124 1.98 6.88 3.84
N VAL A 125 2.25 5.60 3.99
CA VAL A 125 3.33 5.11 4.84
C VAL A 125 4.46 4.64 3.95
N VAL A 126 5.66 5.11 4.26
CA VAL A 126 6.88 4.71 3.56
C VAL A 126 7.75 3.96 4.56
N ALA A 127 7.70 2.63 4.49
CA ALA A 127 8.52 1.79 5.34
C ALA A 127 9.90 1.64 4.69
N THR A 128 10.82 2.52 5.07
CA THR A 128 12.21 2.54 4.59
C THR A 128 13.15 2.33 5.77
N ASP A 129 14.22 1.57 5.55
CA ASP A 129 15.35 1.41 6.46
C ASP A 129 16.38 2.55 6.32
N MET A 130 16.23 3.38 5.29
CA MET A 130 17.09 4.52 5.05
C MET A 130 16.53 5.76 5.74
N GLU A 131 17.34 6.40 6.58
CA GLU A 131 17.14 7.77 7.10
C GLU A 131 17.24 8.80 5.95
N GLU A 132 16.47 8.63 4.89
CA GLU A 132 16.32 9.69 3.89
C GLU A 132 15.35 10.73 4.44
N ASP A 133 15.77 11.99 4.43
CA ASP A 133 14.93 13.16 4.70
C ASP A 133 13.72 13.09 3.77
N LEU A 134 12.62 12.51 4.21
CA LEU A 134 11.35 12.58 3.51
C LEU A 134 10.84 14.03 3.60
N PRO A 135 10.05 14.50 2.64
CA PRO A 135 9.63 15.89 2.62
C PRO A 135 8.81 16.22 3.87
N ASP A 136 9.31 17.12 4.72
CA ASP A 136 8.57 17.64 5.89
C ASP A 136 7.21 18.25 5.50
N ASN A 137 7.07 18.66 4.23
CA ASN A 137 5.89 19.31 3.67
C ASN A 137 4.81 18.34 3.18
N LEU A 138 4.95 17.02 3.36
CA LEU A 138 3.88 16.08 3.04
C LEU A 138 3.12 15.67 4.30
N ALA A 139 2.11 16.47 4.66
CA ALA A 139 1.25 16.24 5.83
C ALA A 139 0.70 14.81 5.93
N ARG A 140 0.54 14.14 4.78
CA ARG A 140 -0.05 12.80 4.63
C ARG A 140 0.97 11.65 4.66
N VAL A 141 2.26 11.93 4.75
CA VAL A 141 3.33 10.92 4.70
C VAL A 141 3.84 10.59 6.10
N VAL A 142 3.83 9.31 6.45
CA VAL A 142 4.38 8.79 7.70
C VAL A 142 5.54 7.87 7.40
N VAL A 143 6.62 8.07 8.14
CA VAL A 143 7.84 7.27 8.07
C VAL A 143 7.97 6.59 9.42
N PRO A 144 7.91 5.26 9.50
CA PRO A 144 8.19 4.57 10.74
C PRO A 144 9.57 4.97 11.25
N THR A 145 9.66 5.33 12.53
CA THR A 145 10.87 5.87 13.13
C THR A 145 11.94 4.81 13.39
N SER A 146 11.59 3.53 13.29
CA SER A 146 12.59 2.46 13.33
C SER A 146 12.16 1.26 12.49
N SER A 147 13.15 0.55 11.96
CA SER A 147 12.92 -0.77 11.37
C SER A 147 12.27 -1.74 12.35
N ALA A 148 12.45 -1.56 13.67
CA ALA A 148 11.81 -2.38 14.70
C ALA A 148 10.28 -2.17 14.79
N GLU A 149 9.77 -0.99 14.46
CA GLU A 149 8.32 -0.74 14.35
C GLU A 149 7.70 -1.42 13.12
N TYR A 150 8.53 -1.72 12.12
CA TYR A 150 8.13 -2.39 10.88
C TYR A 150 8.52 -3.88 10.82
N LYS A 151 9.39 -4.37 11.72
CA LYS A 151 10.01 -5.69 11.63
C LYS A 151 9.00 -6.83 11.69
N GLN A 152 9.22 -7.80 10.79
CA GLN A 152 8.85 -9.21 10.64
C GLN A 152 7.56 -9.82 11.23
N ASP A 153 6.95 -9.21 12.25
CA ASP A 153 5.69 -9.64 12.89
C ASP A 153 4.56 -8.63 12.64
N HIS A 154 4.76 -7.60 11.79
CA HIS A 154 3.72 -6.66 11.40
C HIS A 154 2.47 -7.36 10.84
N TRP A 155 2.64 -8.47 10.12
CA TRP A 155 1.50 -9.26 9.65
C TRP A 155 0.69 -9.85 10.82
N GLU A 156 1.32 -10.16 11.95
CA GLU A 156 0.64 -10.69 13.14
C GLU A 156 -0.27 -9.64 13.78
N ILE A 157 0.05 -8.36 13.64
CA ILE A 157 -0.79 -7.26 14.15
C ILE A 157 -1.70 -6.65 13.08
N TYR A 158 -1.63 -7.11 11.82
CA TYR A 158 -2.43 -6.57 10.71
C TYR A 158 -3.94 -6.68 10.96
N HIS A 159 -4.36 -7.65 11.78
CA HIS A 159 -5.75 -7.85 12.20
C HIS A 159 -6.11 -7.11 13.49
N SER A 160 -5.14 -6.52 14.20
CA SER A 160 -5.39 -5.72 15.40
C SER A 160 -6.03 -4.40 14.99
N GLU A 161 -7.21 -4.09 15.54
CA GLU A 161 -7.90 -2.83 15.27
C GLU A 161 -7.25 -1.62 15.98
N GLU A 162 -6.45 -1.85 17.01
CA GLU A 162 -5.95 -0.77 17.88
C GLU A 162 -4.49 -0.39 17.61
N ASP A 163 -3.70 -1.29 17.00
CA ASP A 163 -2.25 -1.14 16.97
C ASP A 163 -1.58 -1.55 15.65
N ASN A 164 -2.32 -1.57 14.54
CA ASN A 164 -1.74 -1.78 13.22
C ASN A 164 -1.10 -0.49 12.65
N LEU A 165 -0.28 -0.62 11.60
CA LEU A 165 0.43 0.51 10.98
C LEU A 165 -0.50 1.60 10.43
N TRP A 166 -1.69 1.23 9.94
CA TRP A 166 -2.66 2.18 9.42
C TRP A 166 -3.13 3.14 10.50
N VAL A 167 -3.59 2.59 11.63
CA VAL A 167 -4.12 3.36 12.77
C VAL A 167 -3.05 4.24 13.39
N ARG A 168 -1.81 3.74 13.48
CA ARG A 168 -0.67 4.54 13.95
C ARG A 168 -0.39 5.70 13.01
N ALA A 169 -0.40 5.47 11.70
CA ALA A 169 -0.15 6.51 10.71
C ALA A 169 -1.26 7.57 10.71
N GLU A 170 -2.52 7.17 10.79
CA GLU A 170 -3.66 8.10 10.94
C GLU A 170 -3.50 8.99 12.18
N ARG A 171 -3.10 8.42 13.33
CA ARG A 171 -2.89 9.16 14.57
C ARG A 171 -1.77 10.20 14.44
N ILE A 172 -0.68 9.85 13.77
CA ILE A 172 0.46 10.77 13.54
C ILE A 172 0.01 11.93 12.66
N ILE A 173 -0.73 11.66 11.57
CA ILE A 173 -1.24 12.69 10.67
C ILE A 173 -2.21 13.62 11.41
N ALA A 174 -3.17 13.07 12.15
CA ALA A 174 -4.13 13.85 12.93
C ALA A 174 -3.44 14.75 13.98
N ALA A 175 -2.38 14.25 14.64
CA ALA A 175 -1.61 15.04 15.58
C ALA A 175 -0.87 16.21 14.92
N ARG A 176 -0.32 16.01 13.70
CA ARG A 176 0.34 17.08 12.93
C ARG A 176 -0.66 18.15 12.50
N GLU A 177 -1.81 17.74 11.98
CA GLU A 177 -2.88 18.66 11.57
C GLU A 177 -3.39 19.51 12.75
N ALA A 178 -3.52 18.92 13.93
CA ALA A 178 -3.91 19.63 15.14
C ALA A 178 -2.86 20.67 15.58
N SER A 179 -1.56 20.35 15.49
CA SER A 179 -0.48 21.29 15.81
C SER A 179 -0.44 22.48 14.84
N THR A 180 -0.55 22.23 13.53
CA THR A 180 -0.58 23.29 12.52
C THR A 180 -1.77 24.24 12.70
N ALA A 181 -2.96 23.70 13.01
CA ALA A 181 -4.14 24.52 13.27
C ALA A 181 -4.02 25.39 14.55
N ALA A 182 -3.31 24.89 15.57
CA ALA A 182 -3.05 25.66 16.79
C ALA A 182 -2.08 26.82 16.53
N GLU A 183 -1.03 26.60 15.75
CA GLU A 183 -0.06 27.64 15.37
C GLU A 183 -0.70 28.75 14.52
N GLU A 184 -1.62 28.41 13.62
CA GLU A 184 -2.35 29.40 12.79
C GLU A 184 -3.40 30.21 13.59
N SER A 185 -3.85 29.73 14.75
CA SER A 185 -4.85 30.41 15.59
C SER A 185 -4.24 31.42 16.57
N GLU A 186 -2.91 31.39 16.77
CA GLU A 186 -2.18 32.31 17.65
C GLU A 186 -1.59 33.54 16.92
N VAL A 187 -1.78 33.64 15.59
CA VAL A 187 -1.34 34.74 14.71
C VAL A 187 -2.50 35.68 14.38
#